data_AF-A0A6J0LRH7-F1
#
_entry.id   AF-A0A6J0LRH7-F1
#
_cell.length_a   1.000
_cell.length_b   1.000
_cell.length_c   1.000
_cell.angle_alpha   90.00
_cell.angle_beta   90.00
_cell.angle_gamma   90.00
#
_symmetry.space_group_name_H-M   'P 1'
#
loop_
_entity.id
_entity.type
_entity.pdbx_description
1 polymer ?
#
loop_
_entity_poly.entity_id
_entity_poly.type
_entity_poly.pdbx_seq_one_letter_code
_entity_poly.pdbx_strand_id
1 'polypeptide(L)'
;MFCFCCHKSVIHGFIPAARSGHYRPGLRSGSILKVAGFEMARCTKMYKITDNPFVIWFLPQTTIDEVLVNAPNISLQKFMLRKFEHLQALANTNLEFPDVVGMISSVQGSELSDASVMPRVVVRFIIEPNVVVYLTLWDEAAAAIRGLISSGKRTQTVMVVTTVNPKIFAGNLYLNSTQATKFYFDMNLPAITQFTASLGGPVGEAFRCIETKEGVKKKENVSIGDLNKFISNSDEQTQDA
;
A
#
# COMPACT_ATOMS: atom_id res chain seq x y z
N MET A 1 -4.75 6.74 12.35
CA MET A 1 -4.27 5.49 12.99
C MET A 1 -2.78 5.40 12.73
N PHE A 2 -1.99 4.90 13.67
CA PHE A 2 -0.54 4.77 13.54
C PHE A 2 -0.09 3.49 14.22
N CYS A 3 1.13 3.04 13.95
CA CYS A 3 1.69 1.82 14.52
C CYS A 3 2.93 2.11 15.34
N PHE A 4 3.11 1.33 16.40
CA PHE A 4 4.35 1.25 17.17
C PHE A 4 5.05 -0.07 16.89
N CYS A 5 6.35 -0.02 16.64
CA CYS A 5 7.20 -1.19 16.74
C CYS A 5 7.61 -1.37 18.21
N CYS A 6 7.34 -2.55 18.77
CA CYS A 6 7.70 -2.90 20.15
C CYS A 6 8.54 -4.18 20.13
N HIS A 7 9.86 -4.04 20.16
CA HIS A 7 10.85 -5.14 20.14
C HIS A 7 10.68 -6.12 18.97
N LYS A 8 9.76 -7.10 19.11
CA LYS A 8 9.44 -8.12 18.11
C LYS A 8 7.97 -8.11 17.68
N SER A 9 7.18 -7.10 18.03
CA SER A 9 5.79 -6.96 17.57
C SER A 9 5.55 -5.58 16.98
N VAL A 10 4.47 -5.47 16.21
CA VAL A 10 3.87 -4.19 15.86
C VAL A 10 2.56 -4.11 16.63
N ILE A 11 2.14 -2.92 17.04
CA ILE A 11 0.84 -2.70 17.66
C ILE A 11 0.22 -1.41 17.16
N HIS A 12 -1.09 -1.41 16.95
CA HIS A 12 -1.80 -0.19 16.60
C HIS A 12 -1.84 0.76 17.80
N GLY A 13 -1.68 2.05 17.51
CA GLY A 13 -2.05 3.15 18.39
C GLY A 13 -3.33 3.82 17.89
N PHE A 14 -4.26 4.06 18.82
CA PHE A 14 -5.47 4.81 18.59
C PHE A 14 -5.54 6.04 19.49
N ILE A 15 -5.66 7.22 18.87
CA ILE A 15 -5.93 8.48 19.55
C ILE A 15 -7.32 8.96 19.11
N PRO A 16 -8.25 9.18 20.05
CA PRO A 16 -9.54 9.80 19.73
C PRO A 16 -9.37 11.18 19.11
N ALA A 17 -10.19 11.50 18.11
CA ALA A 17 -10.06 12.72 17.30
C ALA A 17 -9.98 14.00 18.15
N ALA A 18 -10.81 14.10 19.20
CA ALA A 18 -10.84 15.22 20.14
C ALA A 18 -9.50 15.48 20.86
N ARG A 19 -8.59 14.50 20.90
CA ARG A 19 -7.28 14.59 21.55
C ARG A 19 -6.11 14.54 20.56
N SER A 20 -6.38 14.41 19.26
CA SER A 20 -5.35 14.27 18.24
C SER A 20 -4.38 15.46 18.23
N GLY A 21 -4.87 16.69 18.40
CA GLY A 21 -4.05 17.90 18.43
C GLY A 21 -3.03 17.94 19.58
N HIS A 22 -3.36 17.31 20.71
CA HIS A 22 -2.46 17.27 21.87
C HIS A 22 -1.29 16.30 21.65
N TYR A 23 -1.55 15.11 21.12
CA TYR A 23 -0.55 14.05 20.99
C TYR A 23 0.24 14.10 19.68
N ARG A 24 -0.35 14.59 18.59
CA ARG A 24 0.26 14.58 17.25
C ARG A 24 1.63 15.26 17.20
N PRO A 25 1.90 16.39 17.88
CA PRO A 25 3.24 17.01 17.87
C PRO A 25 4.35 16.13 18.45
N GLY A 26 4.04 15.27 19.41
CA GLY A 26 4.99 14.34 20.04
C GLY A 26 5.20 13.03 19.27
N LEU A 27 4.40 12.78 18.22
CA LEU A 27 4.46 11.55 17.42
C LEU A 27 5.18 11.82 16.10
N ARG A 28 6.47 11.50 16.05
CA ARG A 28 7.29 11.58 14.84
C ARG A 28 7.68 10.18 14.36
N SER A 29 7.54 9.95 13.06
CA SER A 29 7.95 8.68 12.44
C SER A 29 9.46 8.49 12.61
N GLY A 30 9.88 7.33 13.12
CA GLY A 30 11.29 7.00 13.36
C GLY A 30 11.82 7.37 14.75
N SER A 31 11.08 8.14 15.55
CA SER A 31 11.42 8.41 16.95
C SER A 31 11.13 7.19 17.83
N ILE A 32 11.99 6.95 18.84
CA ILE A 32 11.74 5.97 19.89
C ILE A 32 11.05 6.69 21.04
N LEU A 33 9.85 6.24 21.39
CA LEU A 33 9.00 6.89 22.37
C LEU A 33 8.71 5.94 23.54
N LYS A 34 8.78 6.46 24.75
CA LYS A 34 8.19 5.84 25.93
C LYS A 34 6.75 6.33 26.04
N VAL A 35 5.81 5.38 26.01
CA VAL A 35 4.38 5.67 26.15
C VAL A 35 3.89 5.02 27.44
N ALA A 36 3.20 5.78 28.29
CA ALA A 36 2.69 5.29 29.58
C ALA A 36 1.29 5.81 29.89
N GLY A 37 0.55 5.15 30.78
CA GLY A 37 -0.82 5.55 31.16
C GLY A 37 -1.85 5.39 30.04
N PHE A 38 -1.68 4.36 29.20
CA PHE A 38 -2.62 3.99 28.14
C PHE A 38 -3.44 2.75 28.54
N GLU A 39 -4.50 2.49 27.78
CA GLU A 39 -5.31 1.27 27.92
C GLU A 39 -5.04 0.31 26.76
N MET A 40 -5.17 -1.00 27.03
CA MET A 40 -5.10 -2.03 26.00
C MET A 40 -6.51 -2.50 25.66
N ALA A 41 -6.95 -2.26 24.44
CA ALA A 41 -8.24 -2.75 23.95
C ALA A 41 -8.05 -3.86 22.93
N ARG A 42 -9.06 -4.74 22.76
CA ARG A 42 -9.02 -5.74 21.69
C ARG A 42 -9.21 -5.10 20.32
N CYS A 43 -8.44 -5.56 19.35
CA CYS A 43 -8.56 -5.20 17.95
C CYS A 43 -9.71 -6.02 17.31
N THR A 44 -10.94 -5.54 17.49
CA THR A 44 -12.17 -6.17 16.95
C THR A 44 -12.62 -5.63 15.59
N LYS A 45 -11.84 -4.71 15.00
CA LYS A 45 -12.25 -3.91 13.84
C LYS A 45 -11.66 -4.42 12.53
N MET A 46 -12.32 -4.04 11.43
CA MET A 46 -11.82 -4.10 10.06
C MET A 46 -10.59 -3.19 9.88
N TYR A 47 -9.88 -3.36 8.77
CA TYR A 47 -8.73 -2.53 8.37
C TYR A 47 -7.48 -2.70 9.27
N LYS A 48 -7.19 -3.93 9.72
CA LYS A 48 -6.00 -4.24 10.52
C LYS A 48 -4.73 -4.13 9.67
N ILE A 49 -3.67 -3.56 10.24
CA ILE A 49 -2.34 -3.44 9.61
C ILE A 49 -1.26 -4.13 10.45
N THR A 50 -1.68 -4.94 11.44
CA THR A 50 -0.83 -5.76 12.30
C THR A 50 -1.59 -7.01 12.76
N ASP A 51 -0.86 -8.11 12.98
CA ASP A 51 -1.38 -9.36 13.56
C ASP A 51 -1.69 -9.23 15.07
N ASN A 52 -1.30 -8.13 15.71
CA ASN A 52 -1.50 -7.95 17.14
C ASN A 52 -3.01 -7.89 17.49
N PRO A 53 -3.50 -8.75 18.39
CA PRO A 53 -4.91 -8.78 18.76
C PRO A 53 -5.32 -7.59 19.63
N PHE A 54 -4.38 -6.72 20.02
CA PHE A 54 -4.63 -5.55 20.85
C PHE A 54 -4.26 -4.24 20.16
N VAL A 55 -4.83 -3.16 20.65
CA VAL A 55 -4.55 -1.77 20.26
C VAL A 55 -4.25 -0.96 21.52
N ILE A 56 -3.21 -0.13 21.45
CA ILE A 56 -2.91 0.89 22.45
C ILE A 56 -3.94 2.01 22.28
N TRP A 57 -4.73 2.25 23.32
CA TRP A 57 -5.76 3.27 23.36
C TRP A 57 -5.32 4.44 24.23
N PHE A 58 -5.22 5.63 23.63
CA PHE A 58 -4.76 6.83 24.31
C PHE A 58 -5.88 7.43 25.18
N LEU A 59 -5.59 7.51 26.48
CA LEU A 59 -6.40 8.16 27.49
C LEU A 59 -5.92 9.60 27.70
N PRO A 60 -6.73 10.50 28.31
CA PRO A 60 -6.29 11.88 28.59
C PRO A 60 -4.98 11.97 29.40
N GLN A 61 -4.72 11.00 30.26
CA GLN A 61 -3.50 10.91 31.08
C GLN A 61 -2.35 10.15 30.41
N THR A 62 -2.50 9.69 29.16
CA THR A 62 -1.41 9.02 28.46
C THR A 62 -0.28 10.00 28.24
N THR A 63 0.94 9.58 28.54
CA THR A 63 2.18 10.36 28.37
C THR A 63 3.01 9.79 27.23
N ILE A 64 3.71 10.66 26.52
CA ILE A 64 4.64 10.31 25.44
C ILE A 64 5.93 11.09 25.69
N ASP A 65 7.02 10.36 25.93
CA ASP A 65 8.34 10.95 26.11
C ASP A 65 9.31 10.37 25.07
N GLU A 66 10.04 11.23 24.36
CA GLU A 66 11.05 10.79 23.40
C GLU A 66 12.30 10.28 24.12
N VAL A 67 12.78 9.11 23.72
CA VAL A 67 13.98 8.47 24.29
C VAL A 67 15.17 8.79 23.41
N LEU A 68 16.00 9.72 23.87
CA LEU A 68 17.16 10.21 23.11
C LEU A 68 18.48 9.49 23.45
N VAL A 69 18.59 8.93 24.67
CA VAL A 69 19.81 8.31 25.19
C VAL A 69 19.51 6.88 25.62
N ASN A 70 20.44 5.95 25.33
CA ASN A 70 20.30 4.52 25.64
C ASN A 70 19.00 3.90 25.10
N ALA A 71 18.58 4.35 23.92
CA ALA A 71 17.35 3.87 23.30
C ALA A 71 17.48 2.38 22.94
N PRO A 72 16.42 1.57 23.19
CA PRO A 72 16.43 0.16 22.82
C PRO A 72 16.56 0.00 21.30
N ASN A 73 17.23 -1.06 20.86
CA ASN A 73 17.26 -1.41 19.43
C ASN A 73 15.88 -1.96 19.03
N ILE A 74 15.10 -1.13 18.35
CA ILE A 74 13.80 -1.46 17.79
C ILE A 74 13.91 -1.35 16.27
N SER A 75 13.51 -2.39 15.56
CA SER A 75 13.48 -2.36 14.11
C SER A 75 12.58 -1.23 13.61
N LEU A 76 13.12 -0.36 12.76
CA LEU A 76 12.42 0.78 12.20
C LEU A 76 11.16 0.35 11.42
N GLN A 77 11.24 -0.80 10.76
CA GLN A 77 10.18 -1.36 9.93
C GLN A 77 9.92 -2.80 10.34
N LYS A 78 8.63 -3.16 10.39
CA LYS A 78 8.19 -4.54 10.52
C LYS A 78 6.94 -4.70 9.68
N PHE A 79 6.95 -5.73 8.83
CA PHE A 79 5.94 -5.95 7.80
C PHE A 79 5.03 -7.13 8.17
N MET A 80 3.73 -6.99 7.90
CA MET A 80 2.73 -8.05 7.96
C MET A 80 2.57 -8.67 6.57
N LEU A 81 3.62 -9.39 6.12
CA LEU A 81 3.68 -9.96 4.78
C LEU A 81 2.65 -11.09 4.61
N ARG A 82 1.89 -11.03 3.50
CA ARG A 82 0.98 -12.10 3.08
C ARG A 82 1.37 -12.66 1.72
N LYS A 83 1.23 -13.97 1.59
CA LYS A 83 1.37 -14.76 0.36
C LYS A 83 0.07 -14.76 -0.44
N PHE A 84 0.12 -15.26 -1.67
CA PHE A 84 -1.03 -15.26 -2.59
C PHE A 84 -2.30 -15.87 -1.97
N GLU A 85 -2.22 -17.08 -1.40
CA GLU A 85 -3.38 -17.76 -0.81
C GLU A 85 -4.05 -16.92 0.31
N HIS A 86 -3.23 -16.29 1.16
CA HIS A 86 -3.73 -15.41 2.22
C HIS A 86 -4.37 -14.13 1.64
N LEU A 87 -3.79 -13.55 0.59
CA LEU A 87 -4.34 -12.38 -0.09
C LEU A 87 -5.68 -12.71 -0.75
N GLN A 88 -5.83 -13.90 -1.34
CA GLN A 88 -7.09 -14.38 -1.88
C GLN A 88 -8.16 -14.53 -0.79
N ALA A 89 -7.81 -15.13 0.35
CA ALA A 89 -8.75 -15.27 1.48
C ALA A 89 -9.19 -13.91 2.06
N LEU A 90 -8.31 -12.90 2.04
CA LEU A 90 -8.60 -11.55 2.50
C LEU A 90 -9.35 -10.70 1.46
N ALA A 91 -9.37 -11.10 0.19
CA ALA A 91 -9.92 -10.31 -0.89
C ALA A 91 -11.39 -9.95 -0.65
N ASN A 92 -11.74 -8.70 -0.93
CA ASN A 92 -13.10 -8.17 -0.77
C ASN A 92 -13.62 -8.08 0.69
N THR A 93 -12.89 -8.59 1.69
CA THR A 93 -13.33 -8.56 3.10
C THR A 93 -13.05 -7.22 3.81
N ASN A 94 -12.00 -6.51 3.37
CA ASN A 94 -11.42 -5.35 4.05
C ASN A 94 -11.02 -5.59 5.54
N LEU A 95 -10.88 -6.84 5.97
CA LEU A 95 -10.54 -7.17 7.36
C LEU A 95 -9.12 -6.73 7.72
N GLU A 96 -8.19 -6.95 6.80
CA GLU A 96 -6.78 -6.63 6.95
C GLU A 96 -6.28 -5.92 5.69
N PHE A 97 -5.34 -4.99 5.88
CA PHE A 97 -4.56 -4.40 4.81
C PHE A 97 -3.11 -4.89 4.94
N PRO A 98 -2.80 -6.04 4.32
CA PRO A 98 -1.50 -6.67 4.44
C PRO A 98 -0.40 -5.92 3.70
N ASP A 99 0.83 -6.34 3.98
CA ASP A 99 2.01 -5.97 3.21
C ASP A 99 2.35 -7.08 2.23
N VAL A 100 2.97 -6.73 1.10
CA VAL A 100 3.34 -7.68 0.05
C VAL A 100 4.72 -7.33 -0.47
N VAL A 101 5.58 -8.34 -0.61
CA VAL A 101 6.84 -8.21 -1.33
C VAL A 101 6.65 -8.74 -2.75
N GLY A 102 7.23 -8.06 -3.73
CA GLY A 102 7.13 -8.50 -5.10
C GLY A 102 8.02 -7.72 -6.05
N MET A 103 8.05 -8.17 -7.30
CA MET A 103 8.80 -7.58 -8.40
C MET A 103 7.88 -6.90 -9.40
N ILE A 104 8.20 -5.67 -9.78
CA ILE A 104 7.58 -4.91 -10.85
C ILE A 104 7.92 -5.58 -12.18
N SER A 105 6.92 -6.13 -12.86
CA SER A 105 7.04 -6.68 -14.21
C SER A 105 6.82 -5.59 -15.26
N SER A 106 5.78 -4.78 -15.08
CA SER A 106 5.52 -3.61 -15.91
C SER A 106 4.64 -2.60 -15.17
N VAL A 107 4.71 -1.35 -15.61
CA VAL A 107 3.88 -0.25 -15.10
C VAL A 107 3.05 0.29 -16.27
N GLN A 108 1.74 0.40 -16.06
CA GLN A 108 0.77 0.88 -17.03
C GLN A 108 0.08 2.13 -16.49
N GLY A 109 -0.15 3.11 -17.36
CA GLY A 109 -0.89 4.32 -17.02
C GLY A 109 -0.70 5.41 -18.07
N SER A 110 -1.46 6.50 -17.95
CA SER A 110 -1.27 7.68 -18.80
C SER A 110 -0.21 8.60 -18.21
N GLU A 111 0.55 9.27 -19.08
CA GLU A 111 1.51 10.33 -18.71
C GLU A 111 2.54 9.89 -17.65
N LEU A 112 3.05 8.66 -17.76
CA LEU A 112 3.88 8.00 -16.73
C LEU A 112 5.16 8.75 -16.33
N SER A 113 5.61 9.71 -17.14
CA SER A 113 6.77 10.56 -16.86
C SER A 113 6.45 11.84 -16.08
N ASP A 114 5.19 12.21 -15.93
CA ASP A 114 4.76 13.40 -15.19
C ASP A 114 4.15 12.99 -13.85
N ALA A 115 4.82 13.36 -12.76
CA ALA A 115 4.41 13.05 -11.39
C ALA A 115 3.29 13.97 -10.86
N SER A 116 2.95 15.06 -11.57
CA SER A 116 1.87 15.98 -11.20
C SER A 116 0.48 15.51 -11.62
N VAL A 117 0.42 14.52 -12.52
CA VAL A 117 -0.84 14.00 -13.06
C VAL A 117 -1.44 12.98 -12.09
N MET A 118 -2.75 13.09 -11.83
CA MET A 118 -3.49 12.25 -10.88
C MET A 118 -4.09 10.91 -11.40
N PRO A 119 -3.92 10.45 -12.66
CA PRO A 119 -4.59 9.24 -13.10
C PRO A 119 -3.93 7.99 -12.51
N ARG A 120 -4.79 6.99 -12.32
CA ARG A 120 -4.46 5.64 -11.88
C ARG A 120 -3.24 5.08 -12.58
N VAL A 121 -2.36 4.47 -11.79
CA VAL A 121 -1.24 3.64 -12.28
C VAL A 121 -1.54 2.19 -11.92
N VAL A 122 -1.33 1.28 -12.86
CA VAL A 122 -1.48 -0.17 -12.64
C VAL A 122 -0.14 -0.83 -12.81
N VAL A 123 0.32 -1.51 -11.76
CA VAL A 123 1.58 -2.24 -11.75
C VAL A 123 1.30 -3.73 -11.86
N ARG A 124 1.83 -4.38 -12.89
CA ARG A 124 1.85 -5.84 -12.98
C ARG A 124 2.93 -6.34 -12.04
N PHE A 125 2.54 -7.04 -10.97
CA PHE A 125 3.38 -7.32 -9.81
C PHE A 125 3.52 -8.82 -9.60
N ILE A 126 4.75 -9.33 -9.68
CA ILE A 126 5.08 -10.74 -9.44
C ILE A 126 5.35 -10.90 -7.94
N ILE A 127 4.52 -11.65 -7.23
CA ILE A 127 4.61 -11.79 -5.76
C ILE A 127 5.13 -13.15 -5.30
N GLU A 128 5.11 -14.14 -6.19
CA GLU A 128 5.70 -15.48 -6.04
C GLU A 128 6.12 -15.97 -7.44
N PRO A 129 6.96 -17.01 -7.56
CA PRO A 129 7.31 -17.57 -8.86
C PRO A 129 6.05 -17.89 -9.70
N ASN A 130 5.95 -17.27 -10.87
CA ASN A 130 4.80 -17.38 -11.79
C ASN A 130 3.45 -16.84 -11.29
N VAL A 131 3.39 -16.23 -10.09
CA VAL A 131 2.16 -15.62 -9.57
C VAL A 131 2.19 -14.11 -9.78
N VAL A 132 1.28 -13.64 -10.62
CA VAL A 132 1.13 -12.24 -10.97
C VAL A 132 -0.17 -11.70 -10.43
N VAL A 133 -0.09 -10.54 -9.79
CA VAL A 133 -1.23 -9.75 -9.32
C VAL A 133 -1.14 -8.32 -9.88
N TYR A 134 -2.22 -7.57 -9.76
CA TYR A 134 -2.27 -6.18 -10.25
C TYR A 134 -2.32 -5.21 -9.08
N LEU A 135 -1.27 -4.42 -8.90
CA LEU A 135 -1.23 -3.37 -7.90
C LEU A 135 -1.75 -2.06 -8.51
N THR A 136 -2.92 -1.62 -8.06
CA THR A 136 -3.57 -0.39 -8.53
C THR A 136 -3.26 0.75 -7.56
N LEU A 137 -2.67 1.82 -8.11
CA LEU A 137 -2.16 2.96 -7.37
C LEU A 137 -2.91 4.25 -7.75
N TRP A 138 -3.18 5.07 -6.74
CA TRP A 138 -3.84 6.36 -6.88
C TRP A 138 -3.03 7.46 -6.16
N ASP A 139 -3.29 8.71 -6.52
CA ASP A 139 -2.77 9.92 -5.84
C ASP A 139 -1.25 9.85 -5.57
N GLU A 140 -0.84 10.11 -4.32
CA GLU A 140 0.55 10.07 -3.86
C GLU A 140 1.26 8.74 -4.14
N ALA A 141 0.54 7.62 -4.07
CA ALA A 141 1.14 6.31 -4.34
C ALA A 141 1.46 6.15 -5.83
N ALA A 142 0.60 6.67 -6.71
CA ALA A 142 0.86 6.73 -8.15
C ALA A 142 2.00 7.71 -8.46
N ALA A 143 2.01 8.89 -7.82
CA ALA A 143 3.07 9.89 -7.96
C ALA A 143 4.44 9.34 -7.56
N ALA A 144 4.52 8.53 -6.49
CA ALA A 144 5.77 7.89 -6.07
C ALA A 144 6.35 6.95 -7.16
N ILE A 145 5.51 6.13 -7.80
CA ILE A 145 5.96 5.26 -8.90
C ILE A 145 6.33 6.06 -10.14
N ARG A 146 5.59 7.14 -10.46
CA ARG A 146 5.97 8.06 -11.55
C ARG A 146 7.32 8.71 -11.26
N GLY A 147 7.54 9.18 -10.04
CA GLY A 147 8.83 9.72 -9.60
C GLY A 147 9.97 8.71 -9.75
N LEU A 148 9.73 7.42 -9.43
CA LEU A 148 10.70 6.35 -9.68
C LEU A 148 11.05 6.24 -11.18
N ILE A 149 10.04 6.26 -12.05
CA ILE A 149 10.21 6.20 -13.51
C ILE A 149 10.98 7.43 -14.01
N SER A 150 10.57 8.64 -13.63
CA SER A 150 11.18 9.90 -14.07
C SER A 150 12.61 10.09 -13.54
N SER A 151 12.94 9.48 -12.39
CA SER A 151 14.31 9.47 -11.86
C SER A 151 15.26 8.50 -12.59
N GLY A 152 14.77 7.72 -13.56
CA GLY A 152 15.55 6.75 -14.32
C GLY A 152 15.89 5.47 -13.55
N LYS A 153 15.42 5.30 -12.30
CA LYS A 153 15.71 4.16 -11.43
C LYS A 153 14.87 2.91 -11.74
N ARG A 154 14.64 2.63 -13.02
CA ARG A 154 13.78 1.53 -13.49
C ARG A 154 14.36 0.14 -13.21
N THR A 155 15.62 0.05 -12.79
CA THR A 155 16.28 -1.18 -12.35
C THR A 155 15.91 -1.56 -10.90
N GLN A 156 15.30 -0.66 -10.12
CA GLN A 156 14.73 -0.97 -8.81
C GLN A 156 13.38 -1.67 -8.98
N THR A 157 13.42 -2.97 -9.26
CA THR A 157 12.22 -3.75 -9.60
C THR A 157 11.57 -4.41 -8.40
N VAL A 158 12.32 -4.76 -7.34
CA VAL A 158 11.78 -5.46 -6.18
C VAL A 158 11.45 -4.48 -5.07
N MET A 159 10.24 -4.58 -4.51
CA MET A 159 9.79 -3.73 -3.42
C MET A 159 8.90 -4.45 -2.43
N VAL A 160 8.90 -3.96 -1.19
CA VAL A 160 7.79 -4.17 -0.26
C VAL A 160 6.78 -3.05 -0.44
N VAL A 161 5.53 -3.42 -0.63
CA VAL A 161 4.38 -2.53 -0.67
C VAL A 161 3.56 -2.76 0.58
N THR A 162 3.40 -1.73 1.39
CA THR A 162 2.65 -1.88 2.64
C THR A 162 1.17 -1.53 2.48
N THR A 163 0.35 -2.05 3.40
CA THR A 163 -1.01 -1.57 3.64
C THR A 163 -1.89 -1.53 2.39
N VAL A 164 -1.87 -2.62 1.61
CA VAL A 164 -2.71 -2.78 0.41
C VAL A 164 -4.07 -3.39 0.74
N ASN A 165 -5.10 -3.08 -0.05
CA ASN A 165 -6.42 -3.69 0.07
C ASN A 165 -6.65 -4.73 -1.04
N PRO A 166 -6.64 -6.04 -0.72
CA PRO A 166 -6.87 -7.08 -1.72
C PRO A 166 -8.33 -7.10 -2.19
N LYS A 167 -8.52 -7.21 -3.52
CA LYS A 167 -9.81 -7.31 -4.19
C LYS A 167 -9.74 -8.37 -5.27
N ILE A 168 -10.78 -9.20 -5.38
CA ILE A 168 -10.94 -10.10 -6.52
C ILE A 168 -12.02 -9.51 -7.41
N PHE A 169 -11.67 -9.32 -8.68
CA PHE A 169 -12.57 -8.86 -9.73
C PHE A 169 -12.30 -9.65 -11.00
N ALA A 170 -13.35 -10.19 -11.63
CA ALA A 170 -13.25 -11.02 -12.84
C ALA A 170 -12.19 -12.16 -12.71
N GLY A 171 -12.16 -12.83 -11.56
CA GLY A 171 -11.21 -13.93 -11.27
C GLY A 171 -9.76 -13.49 -10.98
N ASN A 172 -9.42 -12.21 -11.18
CA ASN A 172 -8.08 -11.68 -10.96
C ASN A 172 -7.95 -11.01 -9.60
N LEU A 173 -6.78 -11.18 -8.96
CA LEU A 173 -6.44 -10.53 -7.70
C LEU A 173 -5.79 -9.16 -7.97
N TYR A 174 -6.43 -8.13 -7.43
CA TYR A 174 -5.98 -6.75 -7.42
C TYR A 174 -5.59 -6.35 -6.00
N LEU A 175 -4.48 -5.63 -5.87
CA LEU A 175 -4.04 -4.99 -4.65
C LEU A 175 -4.25 -3.50 -4.83
N ASN A 176 -5.15 -2.88 -4.08
CA ASN A 176 -5.40 -1.45 -4.19
C ASN A 176 -4.59 -0.68 -3.13
N SER A 177 -3.92 0.40 -3.53
CA SER A 177 -3.25 1.28 -2.57
C SER A 177 -4.25 1.92 -1.61
N THR A 178 -3.80 2.17 -0.39
CA THR A 178 -4.50 2.99 0.61
C THR A 178 -3.71 4.27 0.86
N GLN A 179 -4.28 5.22 1.59
CA GLN A 179 -3.55 6.43 2.02
C GLN A 179 -2.31 6.13 2.89
N ALA A 180 -2.25 4.92 3.48
CA ALA A 180 -1.11 4.49 4.29
C ALA A 180 -0.07 3.68 3.49
N THR A 181 -0.30 3.41 2.21
CA THR A 181 0.60 2.60 1.38
C THR A 181 1.96 3.29 1.24
N LYS A 182 3.02 2.52 1.48
CA LYS A 182 4.41 2.94 1.31
C LYS A 182 5.16 1.90 0.50
N PHE A 183 6.21 2.35 -0.18
CA PHE A 183 7.09 1.52 -0.98
C PHE A 183 8.49 1.49 -0.37
N TYR A 184 9.08 0.32 -0.27
CA TYR A 184 10.45 0.13 0.21
C TYR A 184 11.24 -0.69 -0.81
N PHE A 185 12.37 -0.16 -1.27
CA PHE A 185 13.23 -0.75 -2.31
C PHE A 185 14.62 -1.17 -1.78
N ASP A 186 14.82 -1.15 -0.45
CA ASP A 186 16.12 -1.43 0.16
C ASP A 186 16.43 -2.94 0.14
N MET A 187 17.46 -3.33 -0.61
CA MET A 187 17.89 -4.72 -0.78
C MET A 187 18.39 -5.37 0.53
N ASN A 188 18.71 -4.57 1.55
CA ASN A 188 19.09 -5.07 2.88
C ASN A 188 17.89 -5.50 3.73
N LEU A 189 16.66 -5.21 3.29
CA LEU A 189 15.47 -5.69 3.98
C LEU A 189 15.36 -7.22 3.81
N PRO A 190 15.27 -8.00 4.90
CA PRO A 190 15.21 -9.46 4.82
C PRO A 190 14.11 -9.99 3.89
N ALA A 191 12.96 -9.30 3.86
CA ALA A 191 11.85 -9.62 2.97
C ALA A 191 12.23 -9.55 1.48
N ILE A 192 12.96 -8.49 1.10
CA ILE A 192 13.43 -8.29 -0.27
C ILE A 192 14.54 -9.28 -0.57
N THR A 193 15.55 -9.40 0.30
CA THR A 193 16.66 -10.35 0.10
C THR A 193 16.17 -11.78 -0.10
N GLN A 194 15.24 -12.24 0.73
CA GLN A 194 14.68 -13.59 0.65
C GLN A 194 13.83 -13.79 -0.61
N PHE A 195 13.02 -12.80 -0.98
CA PHE A 195 12.20 -12.85 -2.18
C PHE A 195 13.05 -12.81 -3.46
N THR A 196 14.07 -11.96 -3.50
CA THR A 196 15.03 -11.89 -4.62
C THR A 196 15.72 -13.24 -4.82
N ALA A 197 16.13 -13.92 -3.74
CA ALA A 197 16.75 -15.24 -3.83
C ALA A 197 15.80 -16.32 -4.39
N SER A 198 14.48 -16.19 -4.21
CA SER A 198 13.51 -17.18 -4.69
C SER A 198 13.12 -17.02 -6.17
N LEU A 199 13.40 -15.88 -6.79
CA LEU A 199 13.00 -15.59 -8.18
C LEU A 199 13.85 -16.31 -9.24
N GLY A 200 15.09 -16.71 -8.93
CA GLY A 200 15.95 -17.50 -9.81
C GLY A 200 16.30 -16.88 -11.18
N GLY A 201 15.97 -15.61 -11.43
CA GLY A 201 16.15 -14.91 -12.71
C GLY A 201 16.89 -13.57 -12.59
N PRO A 202 17.11 -12.84 -13.70
CA PRO A 202 17.88 -11.60 -13.70
C PRO A 202 17.13 -10.49 -12.94
N VAL A 203 17.64 -10.17 -11.75
CA VAL A 203 17.20 -9.02 -10.94
C VAL A 203 18.05 -7.83 -11.38
N GLY A 204 17.41 -6.71 -11.73
CA GLY A 204 18.10 -5.48 -12.16
C GLY A 204 17.88 -5.09 -13.62
N GLU A 205 17.09 -5.86 -14.39
CA GLU A 205 16.57 -5.39 -15.67
C GLU A 205 15.54 -4.28 -15.48
N ALA A 206 15.51 -3.30 -16.38
CA ALA A 206 14.54 -2.22 -16.30
C ALA A 206 13.12 -2.73 -16.61
N PHE A 207 12.17 -2.50 -15.70
CA PHE A 207 10.77 -2.86 -15.96
C PHE A 207 10.19 -2.03 -17.12
N ARG A 208 9.20 -2.59 -17.84
CA ARG A 208 8.56 -1.92 -18.98
C ARG A 208 7.52 -0.90 -18.53
N CYS A 209 7.45 0.24 -19.21
CA CYS A 209 6.39 1.24 -19.04
C CYS A 209 5.46 1.21 -20.25
N ILE A 210 4.15 1.12 -20.04
CA ILE A 210 3.14 1.04 -21.08
C ILE A 210 2.23 2.25 -20.95
N GLU A 211 2.31 3.17 -21.92
CA GLU A 211 1.43 4.32 -21.95
C GLU A 211 0.03 3.91 -22.42
N THR A 212 -0.96 4.07 -21.55
CA THR A 212 -2.37 3.99 -21.95
C THR A 212 -2.80 5.36 -22.47
N LYS A 213 -2.34 5.72 -23.67
CA LYS A 213 -2.79 6.93 -24.39
C LYS A 213 -4.13 6.73 -25.11
N GLU A 214 -4.67 5.52 -25.11
CA GLU A 214 -5.91 5.17 -25.80
C GLU A 214 -7.01 4.84 -24.79
N GLY A 215 -7.99 5.74 -24.63
CA GLY A 215 -9.22 5.41 -23.90
C GLY A 215 -10.06 6.60 -23.42
N VAL A 216 -9.45 7.76 -23.15
CA VAL A 216 -10.22 8.97 -22.81
C VAL A 216 -9.97 10.02 -23.88
N LYS A 217 -10.69 9.90 -25.00
CA LYS A 217 -10.93 11.07 -25.85
C LYS A 217 -11.73 12.05 -25.00
N LYS A 218 -11.11 13.19 -24.66
CA LYS A 218 -11.72 14.46 -24.20
C LYS A 218 -12.87 14.32 -23.19
N LYS A 219 -12.70 14.81 -21.95
CA LYS A 219 -13.84 15.04 -21.04
C LYS A 219 -14.81 16.04 -21.69
N GLU A 220 -15.82 15.54 -22.38
CA GLU A 220 -16.94 16.36 -22.85
C GLU A 220 -17.93 16.52 -21.70
N ASN A 221 -18.40 17.74 -21.49
CA ASN A 221 -19.50 17.98 -20.56
C ASN A 221 -20.77 17.40 -21.18
N VAL A 222 -21.17 16.22 -20.71
CA VAL A 222 -22.43 15.58 -21.09
C VAL A 222 -23.51 15.88 -20.06
N SER A 223 -24.72 16.18 -20.52
CA SER A 223 -25.86 16.35 -19.62
C SER A 223 -26.33 15.01 -19.07
N ILE A 224 -27.06 15.02 -17.95
CA ILE A 224 -27.73 13.81 -17.43
C ILE A 224 -28.68 13.21 -18.48
N GLY A 225 -29.28 14.04 -19.35
CA GLY A 225 -30.12 13.57 -20.45
C GLY A 225 -29.34 12.79 -21.51
N ASP A 226 -28.11 13.22 -21.83
CA ASP A 226 -27.26 12.53 -22.81
C ASP A 226 -26.74 11.20 -22.25
N LEU A 227 -26.43 11.15 -20.95
CA LEU A 227 -26.08 9.91 -20.25
C LEU A 227 -27.22 8.89 -20.27
N ASN A 228 -28.45 9.33 -19.97
CA ASN A 228 -29.62 8.45 -19.98
C ASN A 228 -29.93 7.92 -21.39
N LYS A 229 -29.74 8.73 -22.44
CA LYS A 229 -29.88 8.28 -23.82
C LYS A 229 -28.79 7.29 -24.20
N PHE A 230 -27.56 7.52 -23.77
CA PHE A 230 -26.44 6.62 -24.03
C PHE A 230 -26.68 5.24 -23.39
N ILE A 231 -27.06 5.20 -22.11
CA ILE A 231 -27.35 3.94 -21.39
C ILE A 231 -28.54 3.20 -22.03
N SER A 232 -29.56 3.94 -22.47
CA SER A 232 -30.76 3.34 -23.09
C SER A 232 -30.51 2.81 -24.51
N ASN A 233 -29.47 3.30 -25.19
CA ASN A 233 -29.18 3.00 -26.60
C ASN A 233 -27.88 2.22 -26.81
N SER A 234 -27.13 1.92 -25.75
CA SER A 234 -25.92 1.10 -25.85
C SER A 234 -26.28 -0.38 -25.89
N ASP A 235 -25.85 -1.08 -26.94
CA ASP A 235 -25.94 -2.54 -27.02
C ASP A 235 -25.12 -3.19 -25.89
N GLU A 236 -25.54 -4.37 -25.43
CA GLU A 236 -24.78 -5.16 -24.46
C GLU A 236 -23.36 -5.41 -24.99
N GLN A 237 -22.34 -4.94 -24.26
CA GLN A 237 -20.96 -5.24 -24.60
C GLN A 237 -20.68 -6.72 -24.35
N THR A 238 -20.60 -7.53 -25.41
CA THR A 238 -20.00 -8.86 -25.34
C THR A 238 -18.50 -8.73 -25.07
N GLN A 239 -18.06 -9.26 -23.94
CA GLN A 239 -16.65 -9.50 -23.66
C GLN A 239 -16.20 -10.71 -24.48
N ASP A 240 -15.37 -10.48 -25.50
CA ASP A 240 -14.59 -11.55 -26.11
C ASP A 240 -13.52 -12.02 -25.10
N ALA A 241 -13.49 -13.34 -24.90
CA ALA A 241 -12.70 -14.06 -23.90
C ALA A 241 -11.19 -14.11 -24.17
#